data_AF-A0A1L5L3U9-F1
#
_entry.id   AF-A0A1L5L3U9-F1
#
_cell.length_a   1.000
_cell.length_b   1.000
_cell.length_c   1.000
_cell.angle_alpha   90.00
_cell.angle_beta   90.00
_cell.angle_gamma   90.00
#
_symmetry.space_group_name_H-M   'P 1'
#
loop_
_entity.id
_entity.type
_entity.pdbx_description
1 polymer ?
#
loop_
_entity_poly.entity_id
_entity_poly.type
_entity_poly.pdbx_seq_one_letter_code
_entity_poly.pdbx_strand_id
1 'polypeptide(L)'
;MAENVPGSPLLLGATNAEYEAHAGADLLMFNALDLFDPEIACVPEGLEENPISWVKRACGRAIGVNLEPVDDQTEMVETRVELPVGRRVSIKTLERANELGFDFVCLTGNPGTGVSNASIAHSVRVVKEHFNGLVIAGKMHGAGVDEPVMTLEIAKSFIELGVDILLVPAPYTVPHFQEQDLREICDYVYKFNEGKPIEEKVLVLAANGTSQDSCDPDSIRQIGLAAKAAGAHLQHIGDSFNGCCLPENIWTLGVAIRGLRHQLAMTSRSVIR
;
A
#
# COMPACT_ATOMS: atom_id res chain seq x y z
N MET A 1 6.81 1.93 -1.95
CA MET A 1 5.81 2.39 -0.99
C MET A 1 6.14 1.74 0.34
N ALA A 2 6.17 2.52 1.41
CA ALA A 2 6.24 2.00 2.76
C ALA A 2 4.88 2.14 3.44
N GLU A 3 4.45 1.12 4.16
CA GLU A 3 3.21 1.12 4.94
C GLU A 3 3.52 1.08 6.43
N ASN A 4 2.82 1.91 7.21
CA ASN A 4 2.96 1.93 8.66
C ASN A 4 1.59 2.09 9.36
N VAL A 5 1.50 1.67 10.61
CA VAL A 5 0.43 2.05 11.53
C VAL A 5 0.88 3.33 12.23
N PRO A 6 0.29 4.49 11.89
CA PRO A 6 0.84 5.79 12.31
C PRO A 6 0.72 6.06 13.81
N GLY A 7 -0.23 5.43 14.51
CA GLY A 7 -0.42 5.57 15.96
C GLY A 7 0.56 4.76 16.81
N SER A 8 1.34 3.85 16.22
CA SER A 8 2.25 2.94 16.94
C SER A 8 3.71 3.22 16.55
N PRO A 9 4.41 4.12 17.28
CA PRO A 9 5.73 4.56 16.86
C PRO A 9 6.78 3.47 17.05
N LEU A 10 7.62 3.24 16.02
CA LEU A 10 8.79 2.36 16.12
C LEU A 10 9.81 2.91 17.12
N LEU A 11 10.10 4.21 17.01
CA LEU A 11 11.02 4.96 17.86
C LEU A 11 10.41 6.33 18.16
N LEU A 12 10.59 6.84 19.38
CA LEU A 12 10.18 8.20 19.72
C LEU A 12 11.04 9.24 18.99
N GLY A 13 10.49 10.44 18.80
CA GLY A 13 11.19 11.61 18.29
C GLY A 13 10.96 11.94 16.81
N ALA A 14 10.42 11.00 16.03
CA ALA A 14 9.93 11.22 14.67
C ALA A 14 8.78 10.26 14.38
N THR A 15 7.91 10.63 13.44
CA THR A 15 6.83 9.75 12.97
C THR A 15 7.40 8.54 12.23
N ASN A 16 6.65 7.42 12.16
CA ASN A 16 7.04 6.27 11.32
C ASN A 16 7.24 6.70 9.86
N ALA A 17 6.35 7.55 9.34
CA ALA A 17 6.45 8.16 8.02
C ALA A 17 7.81 8.85 7.76
N GLU A 18 8.35 9.60 8.73
CA GLU A 18 9.65 10.25 8.61
C GLU A 18 10.80 9.24 8.56
N TYR A 19 10.76 8.19 9.38
CA TYR A 19 11.75 7.10 9.33
C TYR A 19 11.73 6.38 7.99
N GLU A 20 10.55 6.07 7.46
CA GLU A 20 10.37 5.41 6.18
C GLU A 20 10.81 6.30 5.00
N ALA A 21 10.46 7.59 5.04
CA ALA A 21 10.90 8.57 4.07
C ALA A 21 12.43 8.71 4.08
N HIS A 22 13.05 8.76 5.27
CA HIS A 22 14.50 8.76 5.44
C HIS A 22 15.17 7.51 4.86
N ALA A 23 14.57 6.34 5.10
CA ALA A 23 15.04 5.06 4.57
C ALA A 23 14.88 4.93 3.05
N GLY A 24 14.09 5.82 2.43
CA GLY A 24 13.96 5.96 0.99
C GLY A 24 12.61 5.50 0.42
N ALA A 25 11.53 5.57 1.19
CA ALA A 25 10.18 5.43 0.65
C ALA A 25 9.82 6.61 -0.28
N ASP A 26 9.31 6.30 -1.48
CA ASP A 26 8.80 7.30 -2.44
C ASP A 26 7.31 7.61 -2.21
N LEU A 27 6.58 6.67 -1.59
CA LEU A 27 5.17 6.76 -1.22
C LEU A 27 5.02 6.21 0.20
N LEU A 28 4.15 6.83 0.99
CA LEU A 28 3.85 6.43 2.36
C LEU A 28 2.37 6.05 2.46
N MET A 29 2.06 5.01 3.21
CA MET A 29 0.68 4.54 3.40
C MET A 29 0.38 4.33 4.88
N PHE A 30 -0.71 4.90 5.36
CA PHE A 30 -1.20 4.66 6.71
C PHE A 30 -2.15 3.47 6.72
N ASN A 31 -1.75 2.41 7.41
CA ASN A 31 -2.61 1.30 7.77
C ASN A 31 -3.29 1.56 9.11
N ALA A 32 -4.43 0.91 9.33
CA ALA A 32 -5.17 0.91 10.59
C ALA A 32 -5.52 2.30 11.17
N LEU A 33 -5.51 3.36 10.37
CA LEU A 33 -5.89 4.71 10.77
C LEU A 33 -7.40 4.90 10.72
N ASP A 34 -8.02 5.35 11.82
CA ASP A 34 -9.41 5.80 11.81
C ASP A 34 -9.50 7.24 11.27
N LEU A 35 -10.15 7.42 10.12
CA LEU A 35 -10.26 8.74 9.50
C LEU A 35 -11.14 9.76 10.27
N PHE A 36 -11.97 9.29 11.19
CA PHE A 36 -12.80 10.16 12.04
C PHE A 36 -12.11 10.53 13.35
N ASP A 37 -11.09 9.78 13.75
CA ASP A 37 -10.24 10.06 14.91
C ASP A 37 -8.77 9.73 14.60
N PRO A 38 -8.11 10.52 13.73
CA PRO A 38 -6.80 10.16 13.22
C PRO A 38 -5.70 10.39 14.25
N GLU A 39 -5.07 9.30 14.69
CA GLU A 39 -3.91 9.32 15.58
C GLU A 39 -2.61 9.08 14.80
N ILE A 40 -1.66 10.02 14.93
CA ILE A 40 -0.31 9.89 14.38
C ILE A 40 0.68 10.22 15.50
N ALA A 41 1.46 9.22 15.92
CA ALA A 41 2.43 9.37 16.99
C ALA A 41 3.61 10.25 16.55
N CYS A 42 4.17 11.01 17.49
CA CYS A 42 5.33 11.90 17.30
C CYS A 42 5.09 13.11 16.37
N VAL A 43 3.86 13.42 16.00
CA VAL A 43 3.52 14.72 15.41
C VAL A 43 3.62 15.82 16.50
N PRO A 44 4.12 17.02 16.19
CA PRO A 44 4.17 18.12 17.16
C PRO A 44 2.80 18.49 17.73
N GLU A 45 2.77 18.89 19.00
CA GLU A 45 1.55 19.43 19.61
C GLU A 45 1.23 20.85 19.10
N GLY A 46 -0.05 21.22 19.13
CA GLY A 46 -0.49 22.59 18.83
C GLY A 46 -0.44 22.98 17.34
N LEU A 47 -0.53 22.02 16.42
CA LEU A 47 -0.62 22.31 14.99
C LEU A 47 -1.86 23.13 14.64
N GLU A 48 -1.69 24.12 13.76
CA GLU A 48 -2.80 24.88 13.16
C GLU A 48 -3.44 24.15 11.98
N GLU A 49 -2.74 23.15 11.41
CA GLU A 49 -3.21 22.29 10.32
C GLU A 49 -3.56 20.88 10.82
N ASN A 50 -4.17 20.06 9.97
CA ASN A 50 -4.38 18.65 10.31
C ASN A 50 -3.05 17.86 10.30
N PRO A 51 -2.90 16.84 11.17
CA PRO A 51 -1.66 16.06 11.29
C PRO A 51 -1.16 15.44 9.97
N ILE A 52 -2.06 14.98 9.08
CA ILE A 52 -1.71 14.34 7.81
C ILE A 52 -1.01 15.34 6.89
N SER A 53 -1.55 16.57 6.80
CA SER A 53 -0.95 17.65 6.01
C SER A 53 0.44 18.04 6.54
N TRP A 54 0.61 18.04 7.87
CA TRP A 54 1.92 18.27 8.47
C TRP A 54 2.93 17.19 8.07
N VAL A 55 2.58 15.90 8.22
CA VAL A 55 3.47 14.77 7.88
C VAL A 55 3.83 14.80 6.39
N LYS A 56 2.85 15.09 5.52
CA LYS A 56 3.06 15.21 4.07
C LYS A 56 4.12 16.25 3.73
N ARG A 57 4.07 17.42 4.38
CA ARG A 57 5.09 18.46 4.21
C ARG A 57 6.44 18.08 4.82
N ALA A 58 6.44 17.48 6.01
CA ALA A 58 7.66 17.05 6.69
C ALA A 58 8.44 16.01 5.86
N CYS A 59 7.72 15.04 5.27
CA CYS A 59 8.32 13.98 4.46
C CYS A 59 8.57 14.40 3.01
N GLY A 60 7.78 15.33 2.46
CA GLY A 60 7.81 15.67 1.03
C GLY A 60 7.45 14.47 0.15
N ARG A 61 6.47 13.65 0.60
CA ARG A 61 6.02 12.42 -0.07
C ARG A 61 4.51 12.40 -0.17
N ALA A 62 3.99 11.75 -1.21
CA ALA A 62 2.56 11.46 -1.28
C ALA A 62 2.20 10.47 -0.18
N ILE A 63 1.05 10.70 0.46
CA ILE A 63 0.55 9.90 1.57
C ILE A 63 -0.82 9.34 1.19
N GLY A 64 -1.00 8.04 1.38
CA GLY A 64 -2.28 7.38 1.25
C GLY A 64 -2.74 6.70 2.53
N VAL A 65 -3.93 6.11 2.46
CA VAL A 65 -4.54 5.37 3.56
C VAL A 65 -5.11 4.04 3.06
N ASN A 66 -4.95 2.99 3.85
CA ASN A 66 -5.64 1.73 3.64
C ASN A 66 -7.09 1.84 4.14
N LEU A 67 -8.05 1.55 3.28
CA LEU A 67 -9.47 1.41 3.64
C LEU A 67 -9.96 0.03 3.26
N GLU A 68 -10.49 -0.69 4.24
CA GLU A 68 -10.82 -2.10 4.09
C GLU A 68 -12.24 -2.26 3.51
N PRO A 69 -12.40 -2.88 2.33
CA PRO A 69 -13.70 -3.14 1.74
C PRO A 69 -14.32 -4.39 2.38
N VAL A 70 -14.88 -4.22 3.56
CA VAL A 70 -15.55 -5.30 4.30
C VAL A 70 -17.00 -5.40 3.88
N ASP A 71 -17.41 -6.60 3.47
CA ASP A 71 -18.81 -6.97 3.33
C ASP A 71 -19.21 -7.85 4.52
N ASP A 72 -20.17 -7.36 5.32
CA ASP A 72 -20.65 -8.07 6.51
C ASP A 72 -21.24 -9.46 6.17
N GLN A 73 -21.59 -9.73 4.90
CA GLN A 73 -22.11 -11.01 4.43
C GLN A 73 -21.04 -12.02 3.97
N THR A 74 -19.76 -11.65 3.92
CA THR A 74 -18.69 -12.56 3.45
C THR A 74 -18.54 -13.78 4.38
N GLU A 75 -18.43 -14.99 3.82
CA GLU A 75 -18.12 -16.19 4.62
C GLU A 75 -16.64 -16.17 5.07
N MET A 76 -16.42 -16.39 6.37
CA MET A 76 -15.10 -16.32 6.99
C MET A 76 -14.56 -17.71 7.32
N VAL A 77 -13.26 -17.91 7.13
CA VAL A 77 -12.56 -19.13 7.58
C VAL A 77 -12.15 -19.01 9.06
N GLU A 78 -12.06 -17.79 9.58
CA GLU A 78 -11.66 -17.47 10.95
C GLU A 78 -12.59 -16.44 11.62
N THR A 79 -12.35 -16.09 12.89
CA THR A 79 -13.16 -15.07 13.58
C THR A 79 -12.92 -13.70 12.98
N ARG A 80 -13.99 -13.02 12.55
CA ARG A 80 -13.90 -11.67 11.97
C ARG A 80 -13.47 -10.64 13.01
N VAL A 81 -12.51 -9.80 12.64
CA VAL A 81 -12.12 -8.61 13.42
C VAL A 81 -13.13 -7.48 13.17
N GLU A 82 -13.68 -6.90 14.23
CA GLU A 82 -14.57 -5.75 14.11
C GLU A 82 -13.77 -4.47 13.83
N LEU A 83 -14.00 -3.86 12.66
CA LEU A 83 -13.29 -2.65 12.25
C LEU A 83 -14.07 -1.38 12.60
N PRO A 84 -13.41 -0.33 13.12
CA PRO A 84 -13.98 1.01 13.20
C PRO A 84 -14.48 1.52 11.85
N VAL A 85 -15.51 2.38 11.87
CA VAL A 85 -16.13 2.91 10.64
C VAL A 85 -15.10 3.69 9.80
N GLY A 86 -14.19 4.42 10.45
CA GLY A 86 -13.17 5.21 9.75
C GLY A 86 -12.10 4.39 9.03
N ARG A 87 -12.07 3.07 9.23
CA ARG A 87 -11.17 2.13 8.54
C ARG A 87 -11.83 1.37 7.40
N ARG A 88 -13.15 1.51 7.22
CA ARG A 88 -13.90 0.80 6.18
C ARG A 88 -14.14 1.71 4.97
N VAL A 89 -14.28 1.11 3.80
CA VAL A 89 -14.68 1.86 2.59
C VAL A 89 -16.16 2.25 2.70
N SER A 90 -16.45 3.54 2.55
CA SER A 90 -17.79 4.11 2.47
C SER A 90 -17.70 5.50 1.82
N ILE A 91 -18.81 6.02 1.29
CA ILE A 91 -18.84 7.40 0.76
C ILE A 91 -18.33 8.40 1.80
N LYS A 92 -18.78 8.26 3.05
CA LYS A 92 -18.39 9.14 4.16
C LYS A 92 -16.88 9.09 4.45
N THR A 93 -16.26 7.91 4.42
CA THR A 93 -14.82 7.78 4.64
C THR A 93 -14.00 8.30 3.47
N LEU A 94 -14.51 8.21 2.24
CA LEU A 94 -13.84 8.75 1.05
C LEU A 94 -13.91 10.28 0.99
N GLU A 95 -15.06 10.86 1.32
CA GLU A 95 -15.21 12.31 1.52
C GLU A 95 -14.25 12.79 2.60
N ARG A 96 -14.18 12.06 3.72
CA ARG A 96 -13.23 12.37 4.80
C ARG A 96 -11.78 12.25 4.36
N ALA A 97 -11.43 11.26 3.54
CA ALA A 97 -10.08 11.10 3.00
C ALA A 97 -9.69 12.29 2.11
N ASN A 98 -10.63 12.82 1.30
CA ASN A 98 -10.41 14.04 0.52
C ASN A 98 -10.17 15.26 1.43
N GLU A 99 -10.99 15.44 2.47
CA GLU A 99 -10.85 16.55 3.43
C GLU A 99 -9.50 16.53 4.16
N LEU A 100 -9.00 15.35 4.49
CA LEU A 100 -7.72 15.15 5.16
C LEU A 100 -6.51 15.31 4.21
N GLY A 101 -6.75 15.31 2.89
CA GLY A 101 -5.72 15.60 1.88
C GLY A 101 -4.85 14.39 1.49
N PHE A 102 -5.39 13.17 1.58
CA PHE A 102 -4.72 11.97 1.08
C PHE A 102 -4.58 12.00 -0.45
N ASP A 103 -3.44 11.52 -0.95
CA ASP A 103 -3.13 11.45 -2.38
C ASP A 103 -3.65 10.18 -3.05
N PHE A 104 -3.80 9.11 -2.26
CA PHE A 104 -4.29 7.83 -2.73
C PHE A 104 -5.01 7.05 -1.63
N VAL A 105 -5.91 6.16 -2.04
CA VAL A 105 -6.53 5.16 -1.17
C VAL A 105 -6.08 3.79 -1.64
N CYS A 106 -5.72 2.91 -0.70
CA CYS A 106 -5.47 1.51 -0.96
C CYS A 106 -6.64 0.66 -0.48
N LEU A 107 -7.21 -0.12 -1.39
CA LEU A 107 -8.28 -1.06 -1.17
C LEU A 107 -7.69 -2.45 -1.02
N THR A 108 -7.35 -2.80 0.21
CA THR A 108 -6.90 -4.15 0.57
C THR A 108 -7.49 -4.53 1.92
N GLY A 109 -7.23 -5.76 2.39
CA GLY A 109 -7.82 -6.26 3.62
C GLY A 109 -6.83 -6.97 4.49
N ASN A 110 -6.68 -6.49 5.72
CA ASN A 110 -5.79 -7.07 6.72
C ASN A 110 -6.22 -8.51 7.07
N PRO A 111 -5.33 -9.35 7.64
CA PRO A 111 -5.70 -10.68 8.11
C PRO A 111 -6.93 -10.65 9.03
N GLY A 112 -7.88 -11.57 8.82
CA GLY A 112 -9.10 -11.68 9.62
C GLY A 112 -10.22 -10.66 9.36
N THR A 113 -10.08 -9.75 8.40
CA THR A 113 -11.11 -8.71 8.18
C THR A 113 -12.21 -9.10 7.20
N GLY A 114 -12.00 -10.16 6.41
CA GLY A 114 -13.04 -10.71 5.53
C GLY A 114 -13.20 -9.99 4.21
N VAL A 115 -12.16 -9.29 3.77
CA VAL A 115 -12.17 -8.60 2.49
C VAL A 115 -12.11 -9.63 1.36
N SER A 116 -13.09 -9.61 0.46
CA SER A 116 -13.16 -10.47 -0.70
C SER A 116 -12.74 -9.75 -1.99
N ASN A 117 -12.41 -10.49 -3.05
CA ASN A 117 -12.15 -9.89 -4.37
C ASN A 117 -13.40 -9.18 -4.91
N ALA A 118 -14.59 -9.71 -4.58
CA ALA A 118 -15.86 -9.10 -4.95
C ALA A 118 -16.10 -7.76 -4.22
N SER A 119 -15.79 -7.69 -2.92
CA SER A 119 -15.92 -6.44 -2.17
C SER A 119 -14.92 -5.38 -2.63
N ILE A 120 -13.66 -5.78 -2.94
CA ILE A 120 -12.68 -4.89 -3.58
C ILE A 120 -13.22 -4.36 -4.91
N ALA A 121 -13.71 -5.24 -5.79
CA ALA A 121 -14.25 -4.84 -7.10
C ALA A 121 -15.41 -3.85 -6.99
N HIS A 122 -16.31 -4.05 -6.03
CA HIS A 122 -17.39 -3.10 -5.75
C HIS A 122 -16.83 -1.74 -5.28
N SER A 123 -15.91 -1.78 -4.32
CA SER A 123 -15.32 -0.57 -3.75
C SER A 123 -14.49 0.23 -4.74
N VAL A 124 -13.80 -0.38 -5.70
CA VAL A 124 -13.08 0.37 -6.76
C VAL A 124 -14.02 1.37 -7.46
N ARG A 125 -15.24 0.94 -7.82
CA ARG A 125 -16.22 1.82 -8.49
C ARG A 125 -16.60 3.00 -7.59
N VAL A 126 -16.92 2.70 -6.33
CA VAL A 126 -17.31 3.72 -5.34
C VAL A 126 -16.18 4.72 -5.12
N VAL A 127 -14.92 4.26 -5.01
CA VAL A 127 -13.77 5.15 -4.85
C VAL A 127 -13.57 6.05 -6.07
N LYS A 128 -13.68 5.52 -7.30
CA LYS A 128 -13.55 6.33 -8.52
C LYS A 128 -14.62 7.41 -8.65
N GLU A 129 -15.77 7.25 -8.01
CA GLU A 129 -16.86 8.25 -8.00
C GLU A 129 -16.70 9.31 -6.90
N HIS A 130 -16.08 8.97 -5.77
CA HIS A 130 -16.12 9.78 -4.55
C HIS A 130 -14.76 10.25 -4.00
N PHE A 131 -13.64 9.75 -4.53
CA PHE A 131 -12.29 10.13 -4.10
C PHE A 131 -11.50 10.79 -5.24
N ASN A 132 -10.76 11.86 -4.91
CA ASN A 132 -10.08 12.69 -5.90
C ASN A 132 -8.66 12.22 -6.25
N GLY A 133 -8.07 11.35 -5.44
CA GLY A 133 -6.72 10.83 -5.62
C GLY A 133 -6.67 9.50 -6.38
N LEU A 134 -5.51 8.83 -6.31
CA LEU A 134 -5.31 7.54 -6.97
C LEU A 134 -5.96 6.39 -6.18
N VAL A 135 -6.40 5.37 -6.90
CA VAL A 135 -6.95 4.14 -6.34
C VAL A 135 -5.94 3.01 -6.54
N ILE A 136 -5.46 2.48 -5.42
CA ILE A 136 -4.71 1.23 -5.36
C ILE A 136 -5.68 0.13 -4.96
N ALA A 137 -5.71 -1.00 -5.65
CA ALA A 137 -6.64 -2.08 -5.31
C ALA A 137 -6.07 -3.47 -5.58
N GLY A 138 -6.33 -4.40 -4.66
CA GLY A 138 -5.98 -5.81 -4.78
C GLY A 138 -5.71 -6.44 -3.43
N LYS A 139 -5.05 -7.60 -3.43
CA LYS A 139 -4.69 -8.33 -2.22
C LYS A 139 -3.21 -8.67 -2.20
N MET A 140 -2.65 -8.61 -1.01
CA MET A 140 -1.30 -9.08 -0.67
C MET A 140 -1.32 -10.32 0.24
N HIS A 141 -2.50 -10.66 0.78
CA HIS A 141 -2.77 -11.85 1.60
C HIS A 141 -4.27 -12.23 1.54
N GLY A 142 -4.63 -13.39 2.10
CA GLY A 142 -6.00 -13.95 1.99
C GLY A 142 -7.10 -13.23 2.77
N ALA A 143 -6.77 -12.35 3.73
CA ALA A 143 -7.73 -11.59 4.54
C ALA A 143 -8.77 -12.45 5.31
N GLY A 144 -8.49 -13.73 5.55
CA GLY A 144 -9.39 -14.67 6.23
C GLY A 144 -10.52 -15.25 5.36
N VAL A 145 -10.43 -15.11 4.03
CA VAL A 145 -11.40 -15.61 3.04
C VAL A 145 -10.78 -16.74 2.21
N ASP A 146 -11.53 -17.82 1.97
CA ASP A 146 -11.10 -18.96 1.13
C ASP A 146 -11.32 -18.67 -0.36
N GLU A 147 -10.45 -17.84 -0.93
CA GLU A 147 -10.40 -17.58 -2.37
C GLU A 147 -8.96 -17.29 -2.83
N PRO A 148 -8.65 -17.36 -4.14
CA PRO A 148 -7.34 -16.97 -4.64
C PRO A 148 -7.01 -15.51 -4.27
N VAL A 149 -5.79 -15.29 -3.75
CA VAL A 149 -5.31 -13.94 -3.41
C VAL A 149 -5.21 -13.08 -4.68
N MET A 150 -4.64 -13.63 -5.75
CA MET A 150 -4.56 -12.97 -7.04
C MET A 150 -4.42 -13.99 -8.18
N THR A 151 -5.10 -13.73 -9.28
CA THR A 151 -4.92 -14.42 -10.57
C THR A 151 -4.93 -13.40 -11.70
N LEU A 152 -4.59 -13.81 -12.92
CA LEU A 152 -4.69 -12.94 -14.09
C LEU A 152 -6.12 -12.43 -14.32
N GLU A 153 -7.14 -13.26 -14.10
CA GLU A 153 -8.55 -12.91 -14.25
C GLU A 153 -8.99 -11.84 -13.25
N ILE A 154 -8.57 -11.98 -11.98
CA ILE A 154 -8.82 -10.98 -10.94
C ILE A 154 -8.13 -9.66 -11.31
N ALA A 155 -6.86 -9.72 -11.71
CA ALA A 155 -6.10 -8.55 -12.15
C ALA A 155 -6.79 -7.81 -13.31
N LYS A 156 -7.22 -8.55 -14.35
CA LYS A 156 -7.97 -8.00 -15.48
C LYS A 156 -9.25 -7.31 -15.03
N SER A 157 -10.00 -7.93 -14.12
CA SER A 157 -11.23 -7.35 -13.58
C SER A 157 -10.97 -6.01 -12.91
N PHE A 158 -9.97 -5.90 -12.01
CA PHE A 158 -9.65 -4.64 -11.36
C PHE A 158 -9.18 -3.55 -12.33
N ILE A 159 -8.41 -3.94 -13.35
CA ILE A 159 -7.96 -3.03 -14.43
C ILE A 159 -9.16 -2.48 -15.22
N GLU A 160 -10.12 -3.33 -15.58
CA GLU A 160 -11.33 -2.90 -16.29
C GLU A 160 -12.23 -1.98 -15.45
N LEU A 161 -12.14 -2.09 -14.12
CA LEU A 161 -12.85 -1.22 -13.18
C LEU A 161 -12.20 0.16 -12.99
N GLY A 162 -11.00 0.36 -13.54
CA GLY A 162 -10.31 1.66 -13.53
C GLY A 162 -9.42 1.91 -12.31
N VAL A 163 -8.83 0.84 -11.73
CA VAL A 163 -7.75 0.98 -10.75
C VAL A 163 -6.55 1.73 -11.36
N ASP A 164 -5.93 2.63 -10.62
CA ASP A 164 -4.74 3.36 -11.07
C ASP A 164 -3.45 2.56 -10.78
N ILE A 165 -3.43 1.82 -9.67
CA ILE A 165 -2.33 0.93 -9.28
C ILE A 165 -2.89 -0.44 -8.85
N LEU A 166 -2.59 -1.47 -9.61
CA LEU A 166 -2.92 -2.84 -9.25
C LEU A 166 -1.99 -3.35 -8.13
N LEU A 167 -2.56 -3.71 -6.98
CA LEU A 167 -1.86 -4.36 -5.88
C LEU A 167 -1.83 -5.87 -6.11
N VAL A 168 -0.63 -6.44 -6.15
CA VAL A 168 -0.38 -7.87 -6.41
C VAL A 168 0.58 -8.39 -5.34
N PRO A 169 0.45 -9.65 -4.86
CA PRO A 169 1.46 -10.22 -3.97
C PRO A 169 2.84 -10.23 -4.65
N ALA A 170 3.88 -9.95 -3.89
CA ALA A 170 5.24 -10.20 -4.35
C ALA A 170 5.53 -11.72 -4.36
N PRO A 171 6.41 -12.21 -5.25
CA PRO A 171 6.85 -13.59 -5.19
C PRO A 171 7.49 -13.91 -3.84
N TYR A 172 7.36 -15.16 -3.39
CA TYR A 172 7.87 -15.66 -2.10
C TYR A 172 7.13 -15.15 -0.84
N THR A 173 6.04 -14.41 -0.97
CA THR A 173 5.34 -13.84 0.20
C THR A 173 3.99 -14.49 0.51
N VAL A 174 3.35 -15.13 -0.49
CA VAL A 174 2.12 -15.90 -0.31
C VAL A 174 2.21 -17.29 -0.93
N PRO A 175 1.53 -18.30 -0.36
CA PRO A 175 1.43 -19.62 -0.96
C PRO A 175 0.83 -19.59 -2.37
N HIS A 176 1.32 -20.46 -3.25
CA HIS A 176 0.78 -20.65 -4.61
C HIS A 176 0.81 -19.41 -5.52
N PHE A 177 1.73 -18.47 -5.27
CA PHE A 177 2.00 -17.34 -6.15
C PHE A 177 3.50 -17.24 -6.45
N GLN A 178 3.87 -17.38 -7.72
CA GLN A 178 5.24 -17.46 -8.19
C GLN A 178 5.61 -16.27 -9.09
N GLU A 179 6.89 -16.14 -9.42
CA GLU A 179 7.37 -15.08 -10.32
C GLU A 179 6.68 -15.11 -11.69
N GLN A 180 6.35 -16.31 -12.18
CA GLN A 180 5.68 -16.48 -13.47
C GLN A 180 4.25 -15.91 -13.46
N ASP A 181 3.53 -16.05 -12.34
CA ASP A 181 2.18 -15.51 -12.19
C ASP A 181 2.21 -13.97 -12.19
N LEU A 182 3.14 -13.38 -11.44
CA LEU A 182 3.37 -11.92 -11.47
C LEU A 182 3.79 -11.45 -12.86
N ARG A 183 4.65 -12.21 -13.55
CA ARG A 183 5.12 -11.85 -14.89
C ARG A 183 3.97 -11.82 -15.90
N GLU A 184 3.07 -12.79 -15.85
CA GLU A 184 1.90 -12.83 -16.73
C GLU A 184 0.97 -11.63 -16.50
N ILE A 185 0.73 -11.26 -15.24
CA ILE A 185 -0.02 -10.06 -14.88
C ILE A 185 0.68 -8.80 -15.40
N CYS A 186 2.00 -8.68 -15.20
CA CYS A 186 2.77 -7.55 -15.67
C CYS A 186 2.71 -7.42 -17.20
N ASP A 187 2.94 -8.51 -17.94
CA ASP A 187 2.88 -8.52 -19.42
C ASP A 187 1.50 -8.06 -19.92
N TYR A 188 0.41 -8.47 -19.25
CA TYR A 188 -0.92 -7.96 -19.54
C TYR A 188 -1.02 -6.45 -19.32
N VAL A 189 -0.52 -5.93 -18.19
CA VAL A 189 -0.57 -4.49 -17.88
C VAL A 189 0.27 -3.66 -18.87
N TYR A 190 1.48 -4.12 -19.23
CA TYR A 190 2.30 -3.44 -20.23
C TYR A 190 1.56 -3.33 -21.57
N LYS A 191 0.93 -4.43 -22.02
CA LYS A 191 0.11 -4.43 -23.23
C LYS A 191 -1.12 -3.52 -23.11
N PHE A 192 -1.80 -3.55 -21.97
CA PHE A 192 -2.96 -2.70 -21.69
C PHE A 192 -2.60 -1.20 -21.75
N ASN A 193 -1.37 -0.85 -21.37
CA ASN A 193 -0.87 0.53 -21.34
C ASN A 193 -0.36 1.05 -22.69
N GLU A 194 -0.25 0.21 -23.73
CA GLU A 194 0.23 0.62 -25.05
C GLU A 194 -0.67 1.69 -25.66
N GLY A 195 -0.08 2.79 -26.14
CA GLY A 195 -0.79 3.88 -26.79
C GLY A 195 -1.66 4.76 -25.88
N LYS A 196 -1.76 4.46 -24.58
CA LYS A 196 -2.58 5.23 -23.63
C LYS A 196 -1.87 6.48 -23.09
N PRO A 197 -2.60 7.55 -22.78
CA PRO A 197 -2.08 8.68 -22.01
C PRO A 197 -1.75 8.24 -20.57
N ILE A 198 -0.91 9.01 -19.87
CA ILE A 198 -0.38 8.58 -18.55
C ILE A 198 -1.49 8.41 -17.51
N GLU A 199 -2.54 9.21 -17.61
CA GLU A 199 -3.72 9.24 -16.74
C GLU A 199 -4.60 7.99 -16.88
N GLU A 200 -4.46 7.24 -17.98
CA GLU A 200 -5.18 5.99 -18.23
C GLU A 200 -4.31 4.74 -18.07
N LYS A 201 -3.02 4.93 -17.73
CA LYS A 201 -2.10 3.80 -17.51
C LYS A 201 -2.25 3.25 -16.11
N VAL A 202 -2.12 1.94 -16.02
CA VAL A 202 -2.12 1.22 -14.75
C VAL A 202 -0.70 0.85 -14.36
N LEU A 203 -0.35 1.06 -13.09
CA LEU A 203 0.91 0.57 -12.53
C LEU A 203 0.67 -0.73 -11.75
N VAL A 204 1.74 -1.50 -11.57
CA VAL A 204 1.72 -2.74 -10.76
C VAL A 204 2.58 -2.51 -9.53
N LEU A 205 1.97 -2.70 -8.36
CA LEU A 205 2.62 -2.67 -7.06
C LEU A 205 2.72 -4.11 -6.54
N ALA A 206 3.94 -4.64 -6.47
CA ALA A 206 4.21 -5.92 -5.83
C ALA A 206 4.36 -5.70 -4.32
N ALA A 207 3.56 -6.39 -3.51
CA ALA A 207 3.47 -6.18 -2.08
C ALA A 207 3.94 -7.38 -1.27
N ASN A 208 4.77 -7.10 -0.28
CA ASN A 208 5.20 -8.09 0.67
C ASN A 208 4.06 -8.48 1.61
N GLY A 209 4.10 -9.68 2.18
CA GLY A 209 3.27 -9.96 3.35
C GLY A 209 3.94 -9.39 4.60
N THR A 210 3.15 -8.96 5.60
CA THR A 210 3.66 -8.40 6.86
C THR A 210 4.73 -9.27 7.54
N SER A 211 4.65 -10.60 7.39
CA SER A 211 5.69 -11.51 7.90
C SER A 211 7.04 -11.32 7.20
N GLN A 212 7.04 -11.12 5.88
CA GLN A 212 8.25 -10.97 5.06
C GLN A 212 8.91 -9.60 5.21
N ASP A 213 8.17 -8.58 5.63
CA ASP A 213 8.73 -7.24 5.85
C ASP A 213 9.79 -7.19 6.94
N SER A 214 9.77 -8.18 7.84
CA SER A 214 10.75 -8.36 8.92
C SER A 214 11.85 -9.39 8.60
N CYS A 215 11.91 -9.92 7.38
CA CYS A 215 12.93 -10.88 7.01
C CYS A 215 14.34 -10.29 7.00
N ASP A 216 15.32 -11.19 6.94
CA ASP A 216 16.72 -10.82 6.78
C ASP A 216 16.97 -10.08 5.44
N PRO A 217 18.06 -9.30 5.34
CA PRO A 217 18.34 -8.51 4.16
C PRO A 217 18.48 -9.31 2.85
N ASP A 218 18.91 -10.58 2.88
CA ASP A 218 19.01 -11.41 1.66
C ASP A 218 17.63 -11.77 1.13
N SER A 219 16.71 -12.15 2.02
CA SER A 219 15.32 -12.39 1.67
C SER A 219 14.63 -11.15 1.09
N ILE A 220 14.83 -9.97 1.70
CA ILE A 220 14.29 -8.70 1.19
C ILE A 220 14.82 -8.41 -0.23
N ARG A 221 16.13 -8.62 -0.47
CA ARG A 221 16.73 -8.46 -1.80
C ARG A 221 16.10 -9.42 -2.81
N GLN A 222 15.94 -10.69 -2.44
CA GLN A 222 15.38 -11.70 -3.32
C GLN A 222 13.96 -11.35 -3.75
N ILE A 223 13.09 -10.99 -2.80
CA ILE A 223 11.70 -10.63 -3.08
C ILE A 223 11.63 -9.42 -4.03
N GLY A 224 12.35 -8.34 -3.71
CA GLY A 224 12.34 -7.12 -4.52
C GLY A 224 12.93 -7.30 -5.92
N LEU A 225 14.00 -8.07 -6.06
CA LEU A 225 14.60 -8.35 -7.36
C LEU A 225 13.73 -9.26 -8.22
N ALA A 226 13.08 -10.26 -7.63
CA ALA A 226 12.14 -11.14 -8.32
C ALA A 226 10.93 -10.35 -8.85
N ALA A 227 10.32 -9.51 -8.01
CA ALA A 227 9.22 -8.66 -8.41
C ALA A 227 9.61 -7.67 -9.52
N LYS A 228 10.80 -7.05 -9.40
CA LYS A 228 11.34 -6.18 -10.45
C LYS A 228 11.58 -6.93 -11.76
N ALA A 229 12.16 -8.12 -11.70
CA ALA A 229 12.44 -8.95 -12.87
C ALA A 229 11.14 -9.40 -13.58
N ALA A 230 10.08 -9.64 -12.81
CA ALA A 230 8.75 -9.94 -13.34
C ALA A 230 8.06 -8.74 -14.00
N GLY A 231 8.54 -7.51 -13.76
CA GLY A 231 8.05 -6.29 -14.43
C GLY A 231 7.23 -5.35 -13.54
N ALA A 232 7.16 -5.57 -12.22
CA ALA A 232 6.45 -4.69 -11.30
C ALA A 232 7.04 -3.25 -11.34
N HIS A 233 6.15 -2.26 -11.32
CA HIS A 233 6.52 -0.84 -11.39
C HIS A 233 6.91 -0.29 -10.03
N LEU A 234 6.19 -0.73 -8.99
CA LEU A 234 6.38 -0.32 -7.61
C LEU A 234 6.59 -1.55 -6.72
N GLN A 235 7.24 -1.33 -5.59
CA GLN A 235 7.40 -2.31 -4.52
C GLN A 235 6.75 -1.78 -3.25
N HIS A 236 6.06 -2.63 -2.50
CA HIS A 236 5.55 -2.35 -1.16
C HIS A 236 6.34 -3.17 -0.12
N ILE A 237 6.54 -2.56 1.04
CA ILE A 237 7.14 -3.14 2.23
C ILE A 237 6.52 -2.41 3.44
N GLY A 238 6.13 -3.11 4.50
CA GLY A 238 5.31 -2.44 5.52
C GLY A 238 5.21 -3.09 6.89
N ASP A 239 4.48 -2.36 7.75
CA ASP A 239 3.73 -2.61 8.99
C ASP A 239 4.01 -3.85 9.89
N SER A 240 5.13 -4.51 9.71
CA SER A 240 5.75 -5.42 10.66
C SER A 240 6.09 -4.70 11.98
N PHE A 241 6.52 -5.44 13.00
CA PHE A 241 6.98 -4.89 14.29
C PHE A 241 6.10 -3.76 14.89
N ASN A 242 4.84 -4.08 15.21
CA ASN A 242 3.87 -3.11 15.75
C ASN A 242 3.61 -1.90 14.82
N GLY A 243 3.73 -2.07 13.50
CA GLY A 243 3.25 -1.09 12.54
C GLY A 243 4.33 -0.27 11.84
N CYS A 244 5.57 -0.72 11.78
CA CYS A 244 6.58 -0.14 10.90
C CYS A 244 7.62 -1.21 10.53
N CYS A 245 7.92 -1.34 9.24
CA CYS A 245 9.07 -2.12 8.82
C CYS A 245 10.37 -1.48 9.32
N LEU A 246 11.41 -2.30 9.57
CA LEU A 246 12.73 -1.78 9.91
C LEU A 246 13.25 -0.86 8.78
N PRO A 247 13.67 0.38 9.08
CA PRO A 247 14.25 1.30 8.09
C PRO A 247 15.37 0.67 7.26
N GLU A 248 16.15 -0.23 7.85
CA GLU A 248 17.22 -0.97 7.17
C GLU A 248 16.69 -1.89 6.06
N ASN A 249 15.49 -2.45 6.20
CA ASN A 249 14.87 -3.28 5.18
C ASN A 249 14.32 -2.44 4.03
N ILE A 250 13.76 -1.27 4.32
CA ILE A 250 13.37 -0.28 3.28
C ILE A 250 14.59 0.17 2.49
N TRP A 251 15.69 0.50 3.19
CA TRP A 251 16.96 0.85 2.56
C TRP A 251 17.51 -0.30 1.71
N THR A 252 17.50 -1.51 2.25
CA THR A 252 17.97 -2.73 1.56
C THR A 252 17.20 -2.96 0.27
N LEU A 253 15.87 -2.92 0.33
CA LEU A 253 14.99 -3.04 -0.83
C LEU A 253 15.32 -1.95 -1.87
N GLY A 254 15.45 -0.70 -1.41
CA GLY A 254 15.85 0.43 -2.24
C GLY A 254 17.18 0.19 -2.96
N VAL A 255 18.24 -0.15 -2.24
CA VAL A 255 19.54 -0.44 -2.86
C VAL A 255 19.45 -1.59 -3.87
N ALA A 256 18.68 -2.64 -3.57
CA ALA A 256 18.50 -3.78 -4.46
C ALA A 256 17.87 -3.38 -5.81
N ILE A 257 16.77 -2.62 -5.77
CA ILE A 257 15.96 -2.36 -6.97
C ILE A 257 16.45 -1.16 -7.78
N ARG A 258 17.11 -0.16 -7.18
CA ARG A 258 17.55 1.07 -7.88
C ARG A 258 19.05 1.34 -7.79
N GLY A 259 19.78 0.53 -7.02
CA GLY A 259 21.23 0.69 -6.82
C GLY A 259 21.58 1.81 -5.84
N LEU A 260 22.74 1.67 -5.20
CA LEU A 260 23.21 2.58 -4.14
C LEU A 260 23.29 4.04 -4.59
N ARG A 261 23.74 4.30 -5.83
CA ARG A 261 23.85 5.67 -6.36
C ARG A 261 22.50 6.39 -6.37
N HIS A 262 21.44 5.72 -6.81
CA HIS A 262 20.11 6.33 -6.88
C HIS A 262 19.50 6.44 -5.48
N GLN A 263 19.69 5.41 -4.64
CA GLN A 263 19.25 5.44 -3.24
C GLN A 263 19.82 6.65 -2.50
N LEU A 264 21.15 6.84 -2.52
CA LEU A 264 21.82 7.98 -1.88
C LEU A 264 21.33 9.33 -2.41
N ALA A 265 21.21 9.47 -3.73
CA ALA A 265 20.74 10.70 -4.34
C ALA A 265 19.28 11.03 -3.94
N MET A 266 18.44 10.01 -3.76
CA MET A 266 17.05 10.19 -3.38
C MET A 266 16.91 10.60 -1.91
N THR A 267 17.57 9.89 -0.99
CA THR A 267 17.49 10.17 0.45
C THR A 267 18.24 11.43 0.88
N SER A 268 19.22 11.90 0.08
CA SER A 268 19.98 13.13 0.40
C SER A 268 19.35 14.42 -0.13
N ARG A 269 18.33 14.34 -1.00
CA ARG A 269 17.71 15.54 -1.59
C ARG A 269 16.81 16.23 -0.57
N SER A 270 16.94 17.54 -0.47
CA SER A 270 16.01 18.38 0.31
C SER A 270 14.61 18.30 -0.29
N VAL A 271 13.60 18.28 0.59
CA VAL A 271 12.18 18.32 0.22
C VAL A 271 11.74 19.64 -0.42
N ILE A 272 12.60 20.67 -0.39
CA ILE A 272 12.33 22.03 -0.95
C ILE A 272 12.92 22.20 -2.37
N ARG A 273 13.77 21.29 -2.83
CA ARG A 273 14.56 21.48 -4.05
C ARG A 273 13.77 21.28 -5.34
#